data_AF-A0A7X9F949-F1
#
_entry.id   AF-A0A7X9F949-F1
#
_cell.length_a   1.000
_cell.length_b   1.000
_cell.length_c   1.000
_cell.angle_alpha   90.00
_cell.angle_beta   90.00
_cell.angle_gamma   90.00
#
_symmetry.space_group_name_H-M   'P 1'
#
loop_
_entity.id
_entity.type
_entity.pdbx_description
1 polymer ?
#
loop_
_entity_poly.entity_id
_entity_poly.type
_entity_poly.pdbx_seq_one_letter_code
_entity_poly.pdbx_strand_id
1 'polypeptide(L)'
;AGIHRLVDKLPEIKKCRVIIVIAGMEGALASVVGGLVDKPVIAVPTSVGYGANFGGISALLAMLTSCAAGVSVVNIDNGFGAGFSASMINRIR
;
A
#
# COMPACT_ATOMS: atom_id res chain seq x y z
N ALA A 1 -6.37 -6.74 -8.85
CA ALA A 1 -5.66 -6.28 -10.06
C ALA A 1 -4.82 -7.42 -10.60
N GLY A 2 -4.75 -7.61 -11.92
CA GLY A 2 -3.96 -8.70 -12.49
C GLY A 2 -2.48 -8.55 -12.14
N ILE A 3 -1.91 -9.53 -11.44
CA ILE A 3 -0.54 -9.47 -10.88
C ILE A 3 0.53 -9.25 -11.96
N HIS A 4 0.27 -9.67 -13.20
CA HIS A 4 1.11 -9.42 -14.36
C HIS A 4 1.43 -7.93 -14.55
N ARG A 5 0.44 -7.04 -14.38
CA ARG A 5 0.65 -5.58 -14.48
C ARG A 5 1.62 -5.05 -13.44
N LEU A 6 1.62 -5.65 -12.25
CA LEU A 6 2.55 -5.30 -11.19
C LEU A 6 3.96 -5.81 -11.51
N VAL A 7 4.06 -7.05 -11.98
CA VAL A 7 5.34 -7.68 -12.34
C VAL A 7 6.04 -6.89 -13.46
N ASP A 8 5.30 -6.43 -14.47
CA ASP A 8 5.83 -5.62 -15.58
C ASP A 8 6.43 -4.29 -15.10
N LYS A 9 5.94 -3.75 -13.98
CA LYS A 9 6.41 -2.51 -13.36
C LYS A 9 7.37 -2.71 -12.20
N LEU A 10 7.60 -3.94 -11.78
CA LEU A 10 8.43 -4.25 -10.62
C LEU A 10 9.87 -3.71 -10.73
N PRO A 11 10.55 -3.72 -11.90
CA PRO A 11 11.88 -3.14 -12.03
C PRO A 11 11.92 -1.63 -11.76
N GLU A 12 10.83 -0.92 -12.05
CA GLU A 12 10.70 0.51 -11.79
C GLU A 12 10.39 0.76 -10.31
N ILE A 13 9.45 -0.01 -9.74
CA ILE A 13 9.05 0.08 -8.33
C ILE A 13 10.23 -0.17 -7.40
N LYS A 14 11.10 -1.15 -7.71
CA LYS A 14 12.29 -1.46 -6.89
C LYS A 14 13.32 -0.34 -6.82
N LYS A 15 13.28 0.64 -7.73
CA LYS A 15 14.17 1.81 -7.71
C LYS A 15 13.68 2.91 -6.76
N CYS A 16 12.44 2.83 -6.29
CA CYS A 16 11.87 3.82 -5.37
C CYS A 16 12.50 3.73 -3.98
N ARG A 17 12.59 4.88 -3.28
CA ARG A 17 12.99 4.92 -1.86
C ARG A 17 11.87 4.54 -0.90
N VAL A 18 10.63 4.82 -1.28
CA VAL A 18 9.40 4.55 -0.53
C VAL A 18 8.27 4.33 -1.52
N ILE A 19 7.33 3.45 -1.20
CA ILE A 19 6.22 3.08 -2.08
C ILE A 19 4.91 3.34 -1.36
N ILE A 20 3.96 3.98 -2.03
CA ILE A 20 2.59 4.16 -1.51
C ILE A 20 1.67 3.22 -2.29
N VAL A 21 0.97 2.35 -1.58
CA VAL A 21 0.01 1.41 -2.15
C VAL A 21 -1.39 1.82 -1.77
N ILE A 22 -2.21 2.15 -2.77
CA ILE A 22 -3.60 2.58 -2.58
C ILE A 22 -4.51 1.46 -3.10
N ALA A 23 -5.37 0.90 -2.24
CA ALA A 23 -6.30 -0.15 -2.63
C ALA A 23 -7.56 -0.19 -1.76
N GLY A 24 -8.70 -0.54 -2.37
CA GLY A 24 -10.01 -0.51 -1.70
C GLY A 24 -10.87 -1.77 -1.81
N MET A 25 -10.43 -2.80 -2.54
CA MET A 25 -11.10 -4.11 -2.51
C MET A 25 -10.58 -4.91 -1.31
N GLU A 26 -10.08 -6.13 -1.49
CA GLU A 26 -9.57 -6.99 -0.41
C GLU A 26 -8.21 -6.52 0.17
N GLY A 27 -7.73 -5.31 -0.18
CA GLY A 27 -6.49 -4.72 0.37
C GLY A 27 -5.18 -5.47 0.06
N ALA A 28 -5.24 -6.63 -0.61
CA ALA A 28 -4.12 -7.56 -0.77
C ALA A 28 -2.89 -6.99 -1.49
N LEU A 29 -3.06 -5.92 -2.27
CA LEU A 29 -1.95 -5.31 -3.02
C LEU A 29 -0.83 -4.83 -2.09
N ALA A 30 -1.16 -4.34 -0.89
CA ALA A 30 -0.15 -3.89 0.06
C ALA A 30 0.76 -5.04 0.51
N SER A 31 0.18 -6.19 0.84
CA SER A 31 0.93 -7.40 1.22
C SER A 31 1.77 -7.94 0.06
N VAL A 32 1.20 -7.97 -1.15
CA VAL A 32 1.92 -8.43 -2.35
C VAL A 32 3.12 -7.53 -2.64
N VAL A 33 2.94 -6.21 -2.64
CA VAL A 33 4.04 -5.27 -2.88
C VAL A 33 5.09 -5.39 -1.78
N GLY A 34 4.69 -5.44 -0.50
CA GLY A 34 5.62 -5.60 0.62
C GLY A 34 6.42 -6.90 0.58
N GLY A 35 5.88 -7.97 -0.01
CA GLY A 35 6.63 -9.22 -0.22
C GLY A 35 7.59 -9.20 -1.41
N LEU A 36 7.46 -8.23 -2.33
CA LEU A 36 8.24 -8.16 -3.57
C LEU A 36 9.34 -7.09 -3.55
N VAL A 37 9.35 -6.23 -2.53
CA VAL A 37 10.27 -5.10 -2.41
C VAL A 37 10.97 -5.08 -1.06
N ASP A 38 12.17 -4.51 -1.03
CA ASP A 38 13.00 -4.30 0.17
C ASP A 38 12.89 -2.85 0.69
N LYS A 39 11.82 -2.13 0.32
CA LYS A 39 11.62 -0.70 0.59
C LYS A 39 10.41 -0.48 1.50
N PRO A 40 10.36 0.62 2.29
CA PRO A 40 9.18 0.97 3.06
C PRO A 40 7.93 1.10 2.18
N VAL A 41 6.84 0.46 2.61
CA VAL A 41 5.54 0.49 1.95
C VAL A 41 4.53 1.18 2.87
N ILE A 42 3.88 2.24 2.38
CA ILE A 42 2.79 2.90 3.06
C ILE A 42 1.49 2.49 2.39
N ALA A 43 0.65 1.76 3.11
CA ALA A 43 -0.61 1.25 2.64
C ALA A 43 -1.75 2.23 2.98
N VAL A 44 -2.49 2.66 1.96
CA VAL A 44 -3.65 3.56 2.06
C VAL A 44 -4.90 2.76 1.68
N PRO A 45 -5.69 2.30 2.65
CA PRO A 45 -6.98 1.70 2.35
C PRO A 45 -7.91 2.78 1.83
N THR A 46 -8.71 2.48 0.80
CA THR A 46 -9.70 3.44 0.27
C THR A 46 -11.12 3.02 0.61
N SER A 47 -12.01 3.99 0.78
CA SER A 47 -13.44 3.73 0.96
C SER A 47 -14.12 3.18 -0.30
N VAL A 48 -13.47 3.30 -1.46
CA VAL A 48 -13.94 2.81 -2.76
C VAL A 48 -13.85 1.28 -2.85
N GLY A 49 -14.98 0.63 -3.12
CA GLY A 49 -15.09 -0.82 -3.31
C GLY A 49 -16.56 -1.23 -3.33
N TYR A 50 -16.86 -2.52 -3.52
CA TYR A 50 -18.24 -3.03 -3.55
C TYR A 50 -18.48 -4.13 -2.52
N GLY A 51 -19.75 -4.36 -2.18
CA GLY A 51 -20.18 -5.45 -1.31
C GLY A 51 -19.57 -5.36 0.08
N ALA A 52 -18.76 -6.37 0.44
CA ALA A 52 -18.15 -6.51 1.75
C ALA A 52 -16.95 -5.56 1.99
N ASN A 53 -16.83 -4.43 1.29
CA ASN A 53 -15.78 -3.45 1.58
C ASN A 53 -16.07 -2.63 2.87
N PHE A 54 -17.36 -2.45 3.21
CA PHE A 54 -17.79 -1.67 4.39
C PHE A 54 -17.10 -0.30 4.51
N GLY A 55 -17.09 0.47 3.41
CA GLY A 55 -16.49 1.79 3.38
C GLY A 55 -14.97 1.80 3.61
N GLY A 56 -14.27 0.71 3.27
CA GLY A 56 -12.82 0.58 3.41
C GLY A 56 -12.37 -0.15 4.68
N ILE A 57 -13.28 -0.55 5.57
CA ILE A 57 -12.94 -1.31 6.78
C ILE A 57 -12.31 -2.65 6.43
N SER A 58 -12.82 -3.35 5.41
CA SER A 58 -12.25 -4.63 4.99
C SER A 58 -10.84 -4.46 4.42
N ALA A 59 -10.63 -3.43 3.59
CA ALA A 59 -9.29 -3.09 3.08
C ALA A 59 -8.32 -2.72 4.21
N LEU A 60 -8.77 -1.89 5.17
CA LEU A 60 -7.99 -1.47 6.33
C LEU A 60 -7.55 -2.67 7.17
N LEU A 61 -8.50 -3.54 7.55
CA LEU A 61 -8.20 -4.73 8.35
C LEU A 61 -7.27 -5.68 7.58
N ALA A 62 -7.53 -5.93 6.30
CA ALA A 62 -6.66 -6.77 5.47
C ALA A 62 -5.22 -6.23 5.44
N MET A 63 -5.04 -4.92 5.22
CA MET A 63 -3.72 -4.29 5.21
C MET A 63 -3.04 -4.34 6.58
N LEU A 64 -3.77 -4.15 7.69
CA LEU A 64 -3.24 -4.23 9.06
C LEU A 64 -2.83 -5.66 9.44
N THR A 65 -3.54 -6.67 8.94
CA THR A 65 -3.21 -8.09 9.17
C THR A 65 -2.09 -8.62 8.27
N SER A 66 -1.50 -7.78 7.43
CA SER A 66 -0.42 -8.18 6.53
C SER A 66 0.82 -8.66 7.29
N CYS A 67 1.33 -9.83 6.93
CA CYS A 67 2.62 -10.34 7.44
C CYS A 67 3.83 -9.76 6.70
N ALA A 68 3.63 -8.96 5.65
CA ALA A 68 4.74 -8.40 4.89
C ALA A 68 5.47 -7.34 5.73
N ALA A 69 6.76 -7.58 5.98
CA ALA A 69 7.62 -6.64 6.69
C ALA A 69 7.74 -5.31 5.93
N GLY A 70 7.86 -4.20 6.67
CA GLY A 70 8.02 -2.87 6.09
C GLY A 70 6.73 -2.23 5.57
N VAL A 71 5.57 -2.84 5.80
CA VAL A 71 4.25 -2.23 5.53
C VAL A 71 3.79 -1.42 6.75
N SER A 72 3.43 -0.16 6.53
CA SER A 72 2.76 0.71 7.51
C SER A 72 1.43 1.17 6.94
N VAL A 73 0.35 1.09 7.73
CA VAL A 73 -1.00 1.41 7.26
C VAL A 73 -1.45 2.76 7.80
N VAL A 74 -2.06 3.59 6.95
CA VAL A 74 -2.70 4.84 7.36
C VAL A 74 -4.22 4.69 7.41
N ASN A 75 -4.90 5.70 7.94
CA ASN A 75 -6.36 5.75 7.93
C ASN A 75 -6.95 5.63 6.52
N ILE A 76 -8.21 5.21 6.45
CA ILE A 76 -8.97 5.14 5.21
C ILE A 76 -8.96 6.51 4.51
N ASP A 77 -8.66 6.48 3.21
CA ASP A 77 -8.53 7.64 2.32
C ASP A 77 -7.45 8.67 2.71
N ASN A 78 -6.58 8.35 3.67
CA ASN A 78 -5.54 9.27 4.15
C ASN A 78 -4.31 9.33 3.21
N GLY A 79 -4.54 9.70 1.95
CA GLY A 79 -3.49 9.91 0.96
C GLY A 79 -2.53 11.05 1.35
N PHE A 80 -3.02 12.06 2.07
CA PHE A 80 -2.19 13.14 2.59
C PHE A 80 -1.14 12.63 3.58
N GLY A 81 -1.55 11.87 4.59
CA GLY A 81 -0.65 11.31 5.60
C GLY A 81 0.40 10.39 4.98
N ALA A 82 0.00 9.59 3.98
CA ALA A 82 0.92 8.74 3.25
C ALA A 82 1.95 9.55 2.44
N GLY A 83 1.51 10.56 1.68
CA GLY A 83 2.37 11.43 0.89
C GLY A 83 3.35 12.23 1.75
N PHE A 84 2.87 12.79 2.86
CA PHE A 84 3.72 13.53 3.80
C PHE A 84 4.77 12.61 4.43
N SER A 85 4.38 11.42 4.88
CA SER A 85 5.31 10.43 5.45
C SER A 85 6.36 9.98 4.44
N ALA A 86 5.96 9.73 3.19
CA ALA A 86 6.87 9.43 2.09
C ALA A 86 7.86 10.59 1.83
N SER A 87 7.39 11.84 1.85
CA SER A 87 8.26 13.01 1.72
C SER A 87 9.27 13.10 2.87
N MET A 88 8.86 12.79 4.10
CA MET A 88 9.79 12.75 5.24
C MET A 88 10.86 11.68 5.03
N ILE A 89 10.46 10.45 4.63
CA ILE A 89 11.40 9.35 4.34
C ILE A 89 12.40 9.75 3.26
N ASN A 90 11.96 10.45 2.21
CA ASN A 90 12.85 10.92 1.13
C ASN A 90 13.88 11.99 1.59
N ARG A 91 13.63 12.69 2.70
CA ARG A 91 14.54 13.70 3.26
C ARG A 91 15.55 13.13 4.26
N ILE A 92 15.35 11.89 4.73
CA ILE A 92 16.33 11.20 5.57
C ILE A 92 17.59 10.99 4.72
N ARG A 93 18.76 11.40 5.22
CA ARG A 93 20.02 11.27 4.50
C ARG A 93 20.57 9.85 4.60
#